data_AF-A0A6V7L043-F1
#
_entry.id   AF-A0A6V7L043-F1
#
_cell.length_a   1.000
_cell.length_b   1.000
_cell.length_c   1.000
_cell.angle_alpha   90.00
_cell.angle_beta   90.00
_cell.angle_gamma   90.00
#
_symmetry.space_group_name_H-M   'P 1'
#
loop_
_entity.id
_entity.type
_entity.pdbx_description
1 polymer ?
#
loop_
_entity_poly.entity_id
_entity_poly.type
_entity_poly.pdbx_seq_one_letter_code
_entity_poly.pdbx_strand_id
1 'polypeptide(L)'
;APAKYDFEYMVYDAESGNDFGHKESRDGDVARGTYYVLLPDGRRQTVEYIADQNGFRPVVTYTQEGNGIGNDGGTGYPGGNNGYRY
;
A
#
# COMPACT_ATOMS: atom_id res chain seq x y z
N ALA A 1 28.15 10.02 -2.55
CA ALA A 1 27.53 8.69 -2.75
C ALA A 1 26.08 8.90 -3.17
N PRO A 2 25.49 8.05 -4.01
CA PRO A 2 24.08 8.20 -4.37
C PRO A 2 23.18 7.91 -3.15
N ALA A 3 21.93 8.40 -3.17
CA ALA A 3 21.04 8.34 -2.01
C ALA A 3 20.73 6.90 -1.58
N LYS A 4 20.70 6.65 -0.28
CA LYS A 4 20.27 5.38 0.32
C LYS A 4 19.46 5.63 1.57
N TYR A 5 18.25 5.11 1.61
CA TYR A 5 17.35 5.22 2.76
C TYR A 5 16.28 4.14 2.74
N ASP A 6 15.66 3.98 3.90
CA ASP A 6 14.44 3.21 4.10
C ASP A 6 13.51 4.06 4.98
N PHE A 7 12.23 4.13 4.65
CA PHE A 7 11.23 4.75 5.51
C PHE A 7 9.92 3.98 5.48
N GLU A 8 9.15 4.14 6.54
CA GLU A 8 7.80 3.63 6.66
C GLU A 8 6.97 4.54 7.57
N TYR A 9 5.70 4.75 7.22
CA TYR A 9 4.71 5.32 8.12
C TYR A 9 3.35 4.67 7.87
N MET A 10 2.52 4.69 8.92
CA MET A 10 1.12 4.29 8.86
C MET A 10 0.28 5.26 9.68
N VAL A 11 -0.91 5.57 9.18
CA VAL A 11 -1.93 6.35 9.87
C VAL A 11 -3.17 5.47 9.95
N TYR A 12 -3.61 5.23 11.18
CA TYR A 12 -4.87 4.57 11.48
C TYR A 12 -5.61 5.44 12.49
N ASP A 13 -6.73 6.01 12.08
CA ASP A 13 -7.63 6.80 12.90
C ASP A 13 -9.06 6.37 12.64
N ALA A 14 -9.60 5.59 13.58
CA ALA A 14 -10.94 5.05 13.50
C ALA A 14 -12.04 6.12 13.61
N GLU A 15 -11.77 7.28 14.24
CA GLU A 15 -12.78 8.34 14.39
C GLU A 15 -13.02 9.05 13.06
N SER A 16 -11.95 9.40 12.35
CA SER A 16 -12.05 10.00 11.01
C SER A 16 -12.24 8.99 9.88
N GLY A 17 -12.00 7.70 10.15
CA GLY A 17 -11.99 6.65 9.13
C GLY A 17 -10.73 6.66 8.26
N ASN A 18 -9.68 7.39 8.66
CA ASN A 18 -8.42 7.43 7.94
C ASN A 18 -7.62 6.15 8.17
N ASP A 19 -7.30 5.46 7.07
CA ASP A 19 -6.38 4.33 7.08
C ASP A 19 -5.52 4.37 5.81
N PHE A 20 -4.25 4.74 5.96
CA PHE A 20 -3.30 4.86 4.87
C PHE A 20 -1.87 4.71 5.37
N GLY A 21 -0.96 4.32 4.48
CA GLY A 21 0.44 4.16 4.84
C GLY A 21 1.34 4.05 3.62
N HIS A 22 2.64 4.15 3.86
CA HIS A 22 3.65 4.13 2.82
C HIS A 22 4.95 3.59 3.37
N LYS A 23 5.55 2.64 2.65
CA LYS A 23 6.92 2.20 2.82
C LYS A 23 7.70 2.37 1.52
N GLU A 24 8.95 2.81 1.62
CA GLU A 24 9.85 2.90 0.47
C GLU A 24 11.29 2.62 0.91
N SER A 25 12.02 1.92 0.06
CA SER A 25 13.47 1.81 0.10
C SER A 25 14.06 2.41 -1.17
N ARG A 26 15.19 3.09 -1.02
CA ARG A 26 15.98 3.59 -2.15
C ARG A 26 17.41 3.13 -2.05
N ASP A 27 17.91 2.59 -3.15
CA ASP A 27 19.33 2.31 -3.35
C ASP A 27 19.76 2.92 -4.69
N GLY A 28 20.47 4.04 -4.59
CA GLY A 28 20.91 4.82 -5.73
C GLY A 28 19.76 5.38 -6.57
N ASP A 29 19.68 4.94 -7.82
CA ASP A 29 18.66 5.40 -8.78
C ASP A 29 17.35 4.60 -8.69
N VAL A 30 17.29 3.55 -7.87
CA VAL A 30 16.12 2.67 -7.78
C VAL A 30 15.41 2.88 -6.44
N ALA A 31 14.18 3.37 -6.49
CA ALA A 31 13.25 3.37 -5.36
C ALA A 31 12.19 2.28 -5.56
N ARG A 32 11.87 1.55 -4.50
CA ARG A 32 10.82 0.53 -4.46
C ARG A 32 9.93 0.81 -3.27
N GLY A 33 8.63 0.79 -3.46
CA GLY A 33 7.73 1.08 -2.37
C GLY A 33 6.33 0.53 -2.55
N THR A 34 5.57 0.68 -1.49
CA THR A 34 4.14 0.39 -1.46
C THR A 34 3.45 1.48 -0.68
N TYR A 35 2.41 2.08 -1.24
CA TYR A 35 1.46 2.89 -0.46
C TYR A 35 0.06 2.33 -0.57
N TYR A 36 -0.77 2.60 0.43
CA TYR A 36 -2.16 2.16 0.45
C TYR A 36 -3.07 3.23 1.05
N VAL A 37 -4.35 3.17 0.69
CA VAL A 37 -5.41 4.03 1.22
C VAL A 37 -6.73 3.26 1.29
N LEU A 38 -7.46 3.39 2.40
CA LEU A 38 -8.84 2.94 2.52
C LEU A 38 -9.75 3.94 1.79
N LEU A 39 -10.52 3.44 0.82
CA LEU A 39 -11.44 4.24 0.03
C LEU A 39 -12.80 4.35 0.72
N PRO A 40 -13.58 5.41 0.42
CA PRO A 40 -14.94 5.58 0.97
C PRO A 40 -15.91 4.44 0.65
N ASP A 41 -15.61 3.60 -0.35
CA ASP A 41 -16.41 2.42 -0.72
C ASP A 41 -16.02 1.13 0.04
N GLY A 42 -15.12 1.25 1.03
CA GLY A 42 -14.64 0.13 1.85
C GLY A 42 -13.56 -0.73 1.19
N ARG A 43 -13.07 -0.36 0.00
CA ARG A 43 -11.92 -1.05 -0.60
C ARG A 43 -10.62 -0.40 -0.14
N ARG A 44 -9.61 -1.20 0.15
CA ARG A 44 -8.23 -0.72 0.25
C ARG A 44 -7.60 -0.73 -1.14
N GLN A 45 -7.18 0.44 -1.61
CA GLN A 45 -6.33 0.56 -2.79
C GLN A 45 -4.87 0.44 -2.34
N THR A 46 -4.11 -0.44 -2.98
CA THR A 46 -2.69 -0.63 -2.72
C THR A 46 -1.91 -0.44 -4.02
N VAL A 47 -0.87 0.37 -3.98
CA VAL A 47 0.03 0.63 -5.11
C VAL A 47 1.43 0.18 -4.75
N GLU A 48 1.88 -0.90 -5.39
CA GLU A 48 3.27 -1.33 -5.37
C GLU A 48 4.00 -0.72 -6.57
N TYR A 49 5.22 -0.22 -6.41
CA TYR A 49 5.93 0.43 -7.50
C TYR A 49 7.44 0.24 -7.48
N ILE A 50 8.02 0.42 -8.66
CA ILE A 50 9.45 0.66 -8.86
C ILE A 50 9.58 1.99 -9.59
N ALA A 51 10.44 2.88 -9.09
CA ALA A 51 10.83 4.12 -9.75
C ALA A 51 12.33 4.09 -10.02
N ASP A 52 12.71 4.18 -11.28
CA ASP A 52 14.10 4.23 -11.73
C ASP A 52 14.26 5.10 -12.98
N GLN A 53 15.37 4.95 -13.70
CA GLN A 53 15.65 5.69 -14.94
C GLN A 53 14.60 5.46 -16.04
N ASN A 54 13.84 4.37 -15.99
CA ASN A 54 12.75 4.08 -16.92
C ASN A 54 11.40 4.65 -16.43
N GLY A 55 11.41 5.51 -15.41
CA GLY A 55 10.22 6.14 -14.84
C GLY A 55 9.54 5.32 -13.75
N PHE A 56 8.35 5.78 -13.36
CA PHE A 56 7.52 5.18 -12.32
C PHE A 56 6.62 4.09 -12.90
N ARG A 57 6.71 2.87 -12.37
CA ARG A 57 5.96 1.70 -12.84
C ARG A 57 5.14 1.11 -11.69
N PRO A 58 3.85 1.47 -11.55
CA PRO A 58 2.98 0.98 -10.50
C PRO A 58 2.21 -0.29 -10.89
N VAL A 59 1.90 -1.10 -9.90
CA VAL A 59 0.87 -2.14 -9.92
C VAL A 59 -0.18 -1.76 -8.88
N VAL A 60 -1.42 -1.53 -9.32
CA VAL A 60 -2.52 -1.09 -8.46
C VAL A 60 -3.47 -2.25 -8.20
N THR A 61 -3.72 -2.55 -6.93
CA THR A 61 -4.66 -3.60 -6.48
C THR A 61 -5.75 -3.02 -5.59
N TYR A 62 -6.90 -3.68 -5.56
CA TYR A 62 -8.02 -3.33 -4.69
C TYR A 62 -8.46 -4.56 -3.91
N THR A 63 -8.52 -4.45 -2.59
CA THR A 63 -9.05 -5.49 -1.71
C THR A 63 -10.28 -4.96 -0.98
N GLN A 64 -11.33 -5.77 -0.86
CA GLN A 64 -12.45 -5.40 0.02
C GLN A 64 -12.01 -5.57 1.47
N GLU A 65 -12.03 -4.49 2.25
CA GLU A 65 -11.99 -4.60 3.70
C GLU A 65 -13.45 -4.85 4.11
N GLY A 66 -13.78 -6.09 4.48
CA GLY A 66 -15.14 -6.43 4.87
C GLY A 66 -15.58 -5.56 6.04
N ASN A 67 -16.76 -4.92 5.91
CA ASN A 67 -17.47 -4.30 7.04
C ASN A 67 -17.81 -5.39 8.08
N GLY A 68 -16.86 -5.69 8.96
CA GLY A 68 -17.02 -6.62 10.06
C GLY A 68 -17.06 -5.86 11.37
N ILE A 69 -18.26 -5.60 11.88
CA ILE A 69 -18.46 -5.59 13.33
C ILE A 69 -18.07 -6.99 13.79
N GLY A 70 -16.83 -7.17 14.25
CA GLY A 70 -16.29 -8.49 14.58
C GLY A 70 -14.95 -8.39 15.28
N ASN A 71 -14.95 -8.80 16.55
CA ASN A 71 -13.83 -8.86 17.48
C ASN A 71 -12.47 -9.28 16.90
N ASP A 72 -11.45 -8.59 17.41
CA ASP A 72 -10.05 -9.00 17.55
C ASP A 72 -9.83 -10.53 17.54
N GLY A 73 -9.01 -11.02 16.60
CA GLY A 73 -8.61 -12.42 16.56
C GLY A 73 -8.06 -12.92 15.23
N GLY A 74 -6.81 -12.59 14.92
CA GLY A 74 -5.87 -13.52 14.27
C GLY A 74 -6.00 -13.83 12.77
N THR A 75 -4.85 -13.66 12.10
CA THR A 75 -4.28 -14.62 11.13
C THR A 75 -4.99 -14.87 9.79
N GLY A 76 -4.36 -14.40 8.69
CA GLY A 76 -4.16 -15.20 7.48
C GLY A 76 -5.08 -14.96 6.26
N TYR A 77 -4.46 -14.41 5.20
CA TYR A 77 -4.79 -14.45 3.75
C TYR A 77 -5.50 -15.75 3.27
N PRO A 78 -6.27 -15.81 2.13
CA PRO A 78 -5.94 -15.20 0.83
C PRO A 78 -7.13 -14.74 -0.07
N GLY A 79 -6.85 -13.92 -1.10
CA GLY A 79 -7.66 -13.95 -2.34
C GLY A 79 -7.95 -12.62 -3.04
N GLY A 80 -7.63 -12.57 -4.34
CA GLY A 80 -8.25 -11.63 -5.29
C GLY A 80 -7.32 -10.58 -5.90
N ASN A 81 -6.22 -10.98 -6.52
CA ASN A 81 -5.31 -10.05 -7.20
C ASN A 81 -5.86 -9.61 -8.57
N ASN A 82 -6.79 -8.65 -8.59
CA ASN A 82 -7.12 -7.89 -9.80
C ASN A 82 -6.22 -6.65 -9.88
N GLY A 83 -4.93 -6.90 -10.13
CA GLY A 83 -3.95 -5.86 -10.36
C GLY A 83 -4.09 -5.27 -11.76
N TYR A 84 -4.46 -4.00 -11.88
CA TYR A 84 -4.33 -3.29 -13.16
C TYR A 84 -2.85 -2.92 -13.35
N ARG A 85 -2.24 -3.48 -14.40
CA ARG A 85 -0.91 -3.09 -14.88
C ARG A 85 -1.11 -2.00 -15.92
N TYR A 86 -0.51 -0.84 -15.70
CA TYR A 86 -0.44 0.25 -16.68
C TYR A 86 0.87 0.18 -17.45
#